data_AF-A0AAE0AH85-F1
#
_entry.id   AF-A0AAE0AH85-F1
#
_cell.length_a   1.000
_cell.length_b   1.000
_cell.length_c   1.000
_cell.angle_alpha   90.00
_cell.angle_beta   90.00
_cell.angle_gamma   90.00
#
_symmetry.space_group_name_H-M   'P 1'
#
loop_
_entity.id
_entity.type
_entity.pdbx_description
1 polymer ?
#
loop_
_entity_poly.entity_id
_entity_poly.type
_entity_poly.pdbx_seq_one_letter_code
_entity_poly.pdbx_strand_id
1 'polypeptide(L)'
;MGGGYALSSAFDSKAGQMIMVSLLLMAGSFYLGTIFGNNAPIYVSQNSSNSSSSSSSLPVSGTSTFTNKVALTYRKTPLSIPESGMNVCPITYNEYIPCHDPKYVKTLLPVLDVSRREDLERHCPPPEKRLFCLVPPPADYKLPIRWPTSRDYVWRSNVNHTHLAEVKGGQNWVHEKDQLWWFPGGGTHFKHGAPEYIQRLGNMMTNETGDLRSAGVYQVLDVGCGVASFSAYLLPLDIQTMSFAPKDGHENQIQFALERGIGAMIAALATKQLPYPTSSFEMVHCSRCRVDWHENDGILLKEVNRLLRPNGYFVYSAPPAYRKDKDYPLIWDKLVNLTTAMCWKLIARKVQTAIWIKEENPSCLMQNVDLKLINSCDAVDDSKPSWKTPLGNCVQISTQTNSQNLPPRPERLSVYSESLSRIGISQEEFTSDTIFWQKQIRNYLKLMNVSMTEIRNVMDMNAFCGGFAVALNSLPFWVMNIVPMSMKNTLSAIYDRGLLGAFHDWCEPISAYPRSYDLLHANHLFSHYGNNGEVCSLEDLMLEMDRIIRPQGFIIIRDEESITSRIRDLAPKFLWDVELHSLKNKEKKMETVLIGRKKFWAIV
;
A
#
# COMPACT_ATOMS: atom_id res chain seq x y z
N MET A 1 51.08 56.63 17.42
CA MET A 1 51.62 55.40 18.03
C MET A 1 50.84 54.20 17.51
N GLY A 2 51.54 53.15 17.07
CA GLY A 2 50.99 51.87 16.58
C GLY A 2 50.51 51.92 15.12
N GLY A 3 50.92 51.05 14.20
CA GLY A 3 51.69 49.80 14.25
C GLY A 3 51.27 48.99 13.03
N GLY A 4 52.18 48.76 12.09
CA GLY A 4 51.91 47.95 10.89
C GLY A 4 52.10 46.47 11.15
N TYR A 5 51.46 45.64 10.32
CA TYR A 5 51.96 44.32 9.92
C TYR A 5 51.49 44.00 8.50
N ALA A 6 52.43 44.03 7.56
CA ALA A 6 52.32 43.37 6.27
C ALA A 6 52.69 41.90 6.46
N LEU A 7 51.90 40.98 5.92
CA LEU A 7 52.23 39.55 5.85
C LEU A 7 52.24 39.13 4.38
N SER A 8 53.45 38.77 3.95
CA SER A 8 53.85 38.33 2.62
C SER A 8 53.20 37.01 2.23
N SER A 9 52.81 36.91 0.96
CA SER A 9 52.58 35.64 0.29
C SER A 9 53.93 34.98 -0.04
N ALA A 10 54.07 33.72 0.34
CA ALA A 10 55.11 32.84 -0.20
C ALA A 10 54.57 31.40 -0.17
N PHE A 11 53.72 31.06 -1.14
CA PHE A 11 53.55 29.66 -1.51
C PHE A 11 54.81 29.27 -2.28
N ASP A 12 55.75 28.66 -1.57
CA ASP A 12 57.00 28.18 -2.14
C ASP A 12 56.69 27.15 -3.24
N SER A 13 57.14 27.43 -4.46
CA SER A 13 56.90 26.60 -5.65
C SER A 13 57.37 25.14 -5.44
N LYS A 14 58.36 24.92 -4.56
CA LYS A 14 58.82 23.58 -4.18
C LYS A 14 57.80 22.82 -3.33
N ALA A 15 57.08 23.49 -2.44
CA ALA A 15 56.04 22.86 -1.62
C ALA A 15 54.85 22.42 -2.48
N GLY A 16 54.45 23.24 -3.46
CA GLY A 16 53.40 22.89 -4.42
C GLY A 16 53.75 21.67 -5.29
N GLN A 17 54.99 21.58 -5.76
CA GLN A 17 55.46 20.40 -6.52
C GLN A 17 55.50 19.13 -5.66
N MET A 18 55.94 19.22 -4.41
CA MET A 18 55.97 18.06 -3.50
C MET A 18 54.56 17.54 -3.16
N ILE A 19 53.58 18.42 -3.02
CA ILE A 19 52.17 18.04 -2.78
C ILE A 19 51.60 17.33 -4.01
N MET A 20 51.87 17.83 -5.22
CA MET A 20 51.41 17.20 -6.46
C MET A 20 52.04 15.84 -6.71
N VAL A 21 53.34 15.66 -6.42
CA VAL A 21 54.01 14.36 -6.50
C VAL A 21 53.43 13.38 -5.49
N SER A 22 53.14 13.84 -4.27
CA SER A 22 52.53 13.01 -3.22
C SER A 22 51.11 12.57 -3.58
N LEU A 23 50.30 13.45 -4.18
CA LEU A 23 48.96 13.12 -4.67
C LEU A 23 48.99 12.13 -5.84
N LEU A 24 49.95 12.28 -6.76
CA LEU A 24 50.15 11.34 -7.87
C LEU A 24 50.62 9.97 -7.37
N LEU A 25 51.48 9.91 -6.37
CA LEU A 25 51.90 8.66 -5.73
C LEU A 25 50.75 7.98 -4.98
N MET A 26 49.89 8.74 -4.28
CA MET A 26 48.72 8.17 -3.62
C MET A 26 47.70 7.62 -4.62
N ALA A 27 47.44 8.35 -5.72
CA ALA A 27 46.57 7.87 -6.79
C ALA A 27 47.17 6.61 -7.47
N GLY A 28 48.47 6.61 -7.78
CA GLY A 28 49.16 5.46 -8.36
C GLY A 28 49.11 4.22 -7.45
N SER A 29 49.32 4.40 -6.14
CA SER A 29 49.21 3.32 -5.13
C SER A 29 47.81 2.72 -5.08
N PHE A 30 46.77 3.55 -5.17
CA PHE A 30 45.37 3.11 -5.13
C PHE A 30 45.00 2.28 -6.37
N TYR A 31 45.47 2.68 -7.55
CA TYR A 31 45.22 1.95 -8.79
C TYR A 31 46.11 0.70 -8.96
N LEU A 32 47.31 0.66 -8.38
CA LEU A 32 48.14 -0.55 -8.36
C LEU A 32 47.63 -1.62 -7.37
N GLY A 33 47.08 -1.19 -6.21
CA GLY A 33 46.48 -2.10 -5.23
C GLY A 33 45.18 -2.77 -5.69
N THR A 34 44.49 -2.18 -6.67
CA THR A 34 43.26 -2.74 -7.28
C THR A 34 43.54 -3.66 -8.47
N ILE A 35 44.71 -3.54 -9.12
CA ILE A 35 45.09 -4.38 -10.29
C ILE A 35 45.82 -5.68 -9.87
N PHE A 36 46.45 -5.72 -8.69
CA PHE A 36 47.21 -6.89 -8.21
C PHE A 36 46.71 -7.51 -6.88
N GLY A 37 45.54 -7.08 -6.38
CA GLY A 37 44.93 -7.60 -5.16
C GLY A 37 44.24 -8.95 -5.38
N ASN A 38 45.00 -10.04 -5.35
CA ASN A 38 44.49 -11.40 -5.46
C ASN A 38 43.95 -11.88 -4.08
N ASN A 39 42.74 -11.49 -3.72
CA ASN A 39 42.08 -11.94 -2.48
C ASN A 39 41.05 -13.03 -2.79
N ALA A 40 41.50 -14.28 -2.79
CA ALA A 40 40.60 -15.42 -2.58
C ALA A 40 40.11 -15.40 -1.12
N PRO A 41 38.80 -15.57 -0.85
CA PRO A 41 38.31 -15.68 0.52
C PRO A 41 38.69 -17.06 1.07
N ILE A 42 39.64 -17.08 2.03
CA ILE A 42 39.91 -18.23 2.89
C ILE A 42 38.79 -18.26 3.94
N TYR A 43 37.73 -19.02 3.69
CA TYR A 43 36.78 -19.40 4.72
C TYR A 43 37.37 -20.58 5.52
N VAL A 44 37.71 -20.31 6.78
CA VAL A 44 38.02 -21.34 7.78
C VAL A 44 36.69 -21.96 8.23
N SER A 45 36.50 -23.25 7.97
CA SER A 45 35.41 -24.00 8.58
C SER A 45 35.71 -24.20 10.06
N GLN A 46 34.88 -23.64 10.94
CA GLN A 46 34.80 -24.11 12.31
C GLN A 46 33.76 -25.23 12.38
N ASN A 47 34.28 -26.45 12.50
CA ASN A 47 33.52 -27.62 12.92
C ASN A 47 32.90 -27.37 14.31
N SER A 48 31.58 -27.20 14.38
CA SER A 48 30.83 -27.46 15.60
C SER A 48 30.29 -28.88 15.54
N SER A 49 30.89 -29.73 16.35
CA SER A 49 30.60 -31.15 16.55
C SER A 49 29.12 -31.44 16.86
N ASN A 50 28.58 -32.41 16.13
CA ASN A 50 27.34 -33.12 16.42
C ASN A 50 27.33 -33.69 17.85
N SER A 51 26.25 -33.45 18.58
CA SER A 51 25.77 -34.37 19.61
C SER A 51 24.36 -34.81 19.26
N SER A 52 24.26 -35.97 18.63
CA SER A 52 23.03 -36.70 18.35
C SER A 52 22.48 -37.31 19.64
N SER A 53 21.35 -36.83 20.14
CA SER A 53 20.48 -37.58 21.05
C SER A 53 19.28 -38.10 20.27
N SER A 54 19.33 -39.38 19.93
CA SER A 54 18.26 -40.15 19.34
C SER A 54 17.09 -40.30 20.31
N SER A 55 15.96 -39.66 20.02
CA SER A 55 14.66 -40.07 20.56
C SER A 55 13.78 -40.53 19.41
N SER A 56 13.62 -41.85 19.34
CA SER A 56 12.69 -42.55 18.45
C SER A 56 11.25 -42.11 18.72
N SER A 57 10.64 -41.43 17.75
CA SER A 57 9.19 -41.24 17.66
C SER A 57 8.69 -41.84 16.35
N LEU A 58 7.61 -42.62 16.49
CA LEU A 58 6.92 -43.38 15.44
C LEU A 58 6.47 -42.49 14.27
N PRO A 59 6.38 -43.02 13.04
CA PRO A 59 6.00 -42.25 11.86
C PRO A 59 4.53 -41.83 11.96
N VAL A 60 4.30 -40.52 12.09
CA VAL A 60 2.99 -39.92 11.83
C VAL A 60 2.74 -39.99 10.33
N SER A 61 1.57 -40.51 9.97
CA SER A 61 1.08 -40.72 8.60
C SER A 61 1.36 -39.54 7.67
N GLY A 62 2.27 -39.75 6.71
CA GLY A 62 2.29 -39.15 5.37
C GLY A 62 2.28 -37.62 5.24
N THR A 63 3.30 -36.91 5.74
CA THR A 63 3.63 -35.58 5.20
C THR A 63 4.27 -35.76 3.82
N SER A 64 3.48 -35.64 2.75
CA SER A 64 3.99 -35.59 1.38
C SER A 64 4.97 -34.41 1.26
N THR A 65 6.26 -34.72 1.22
CA THR A 65 7.33 -33.74 1.05
C THR A 65 7.46 -33.47 -0.45
N PHE A 66 6.84 -32.39 -0.91
CA PHE A 66 6.93 -31.95 -2.30
C PHE A 66 8.33 -31.39 -2.59
N THR A 67 8.90 -31.74 -3.73
CA THR A 67 10.20 -31.27 -4.22
C THR A 67 9.98 -30.15 -5.23
N ASN A 68 9.25 -29.10 -4.81
CA ASN A 68 8.91 -27.95 -5.65
C ASN A 68 10.15 -27.49 -6.43
N LYS A 69 10.10 -27.55 -7.76
CA LYS A 69 11.26 -27.29 -8.61
C LYS A 69 11.36 -25.81 -8.93
N VAL A 70 12.59 -25.29 -9.00
CA VAL A 70 12.83 -23.94 -9.52
C VAL A 70 12.69 -23.98 -11.04
N ALA A 71 11.61 -23.41 -11.54
CA ALA A 71 11.32 -23.33 -12.97
C ALA A 71 10.39 -22.16 -13.26
N LEU A 72 10.69 -21.42 -14.32
CA LEU A 72 9.80 -20.38 -14.81
C LEU A 72 8.66 -21.02 -15.59
N THR A 73 7.46 -21.03 -15.01
CA THR A 73 6.25 -21.54 -15.66
C THR A 73 5.22 -20.44 -15.85
N TYR A 74 4.42 -20.62 -16.90
CA TYR A 74 3.34 -19.72 -17.29
C TYR A 74 2.01 -20.45 -17.18
N ARG A 75 0.93 -19.69 -16.99
CA ARG A 75 -0.42 -20.22 -16.92
C ARG A 75 -0.79 -20.87 -18.25
N LYS A 76 -1.34 -22.09 -18.19
CA LYS A 76 -1.80 -22.86 -19.35
C LYS A 76 -3.27 -23.26 -19.17
N THR A 77 -3.94 -23.57 -20.28
CA THR A 77 -5.30 -24.11 -20.29
C THR A 77 -5.25 -25.51 -20.93
N PRO A 78 -5.65 -26.60 -20.24
CA PRO A 78 -6.11 -26.64 -18.86
C PRO A 78 -4.98 -26.38 -17.85
N LEU A 79 -5.35 -25.89 -16.67
CA LEU A 79 -4.41 -25.71 -15.57
C LEU A 79 -3.95 -27.07 -15.04
N SER A 80 -2.65 -27.21 -14.81
CA SER A 80 -2.08 -28.40 -14.19
C SER A 80 -0.94 -28.01 -13.27
N ILE A 81 -0.97 -28.52 -12.03
CA ILE A 81 0.12 -28.39 -11.07
C ILE A 81 0.92 -29.70 -11.12
N PRO A 82 2.26 -29.65 -11.29
CA PRO A 82 3.10 -30.84 -11.32
C PRO A 82 2.90 -31.73 -10.09
N GLU A 83 3.17 -33.03 -10.25
CA GLU A 83 3.18 -33.98 -9.13
C GLU A 83 4.21 -33.61 -8.06
N SER A 84 5.31 -32.97 -8.46
CA SER A 84 6.34 -32.44 -7.56
C SER A 84 5.93 -31.21 -6.75
N GLY A 85 4.72 -30.68 -6.96
CA GLY A 85 4.25 -29.44 -6.35
C GLY A 85 4.31 -28.24 -7.29
N MET A 86 3.82 -27.09 -6.81
CA MET A 86 3.85 -25.84 -7.58
C MET A 86 5.30 -25.39 -7.80
N ASN A 87 5.69 -25.11 -9.05
CA ASN A 87 7.06 -24.65 -9.29
C ASN A 87 7.35 -23.35 -8.56
N VAL A 88 8.61 -23.11 -8.22
CA VAL A 88 9.10 -21.85 -7.66
C VAL A 88 9.71 -21.04 -8.79
N CYS A 89 9.36 -19.77 -8.90
CA CYS A 89 9.95 -18.89 -9.89
C CYS A 89 11.45 -18.69 -9.60
N PRO A 90 12.30 -18.45 -10.62
CA PRO A 90 13.69 -18.08 -10.38
C PRO A 90 13.83 -16.86 -9.46
N ILE A 91 14.94 -16.78 -8.69
CA ILE A 91 15.17 -15.74 -7.68
C ILE A 91 15.07 -14.31 -8.24
N THR A 92 15.33 -14.11 -9.54
CA THR A 92 15.17 -12.82 -10.23
C THR A 92 13.74 -12.29 -10.23
N TYR A 93 12.74 -13.12 -9.91
CA TYR A 93 11.33 -12.76 -9.83
C TYR A 93 10.85 -12.50 -8.39
N ASN A 94 11.75 -12.38 -7.41
CA ASN A 94 11.37 -12.23 -6.00
C ASN A 94 10.51 -10.99 -5.69
N GLU A 95 10.55 -9.95 -6.54
CA GLU A 95 9.70 -8.74 -6.47
C GLU A 95 8.67 -8.65 -7.61
N TYR A 96 8.29 -9.78 -8.19
CA TYR A 96 7.35 -9.81 -9.30
C TYR A 96 5.96 -9.34 -8.88
N ILE A 97 5.50 -8.26 -9.52
CA ILE A 97 4.16 -7.68 -9.35
C ILE A 97 3.51 -7.69 -10.74
N PRO A 98 2.63 -8.64 -11.06
CA PRO A 98 2.21 -8.91 -12.44
C PRO A 98 1.66 -7.68 -13.16
N CYS A 99 0.76 -6.93 -12.52
CA CYS A 99 0.11 -5.77 -13.14
C CYS A 99 0.95 -4.49 -13.12
N HIS A 100 2.16 -4.54 -12.56
CA HIS A 100 3.12 -3.44 -12.49
C HIS A 100 4.51 -3.93 -12.92
N ASP A 101 4.57 -4.89 -13.85
CA ASP A 101 5.82 -5.40 -14.39
C ASP A 101 6.38 -4.41 -15.42
N PRO A 102 7.52 -3.73 -15.16
CA PRO A 102 8.09 -2.77 -16.10
C PRO A 102 8.40 -3.40 -17.46
N LYS A 103 8.74 -4.69 -17.51
CA LYS A 103 9.02 -5.39 -18.78
C LYS A 103 7.77 -5.51 -19.62
N TYR A 104 6.65 -5.88 -19.02
CA TYR A 104 5.36 -5.96 -19.69
C TYR A 104 4.84 -4.58 -20.10
N VAL A 105 4.87 -3.59 -19.19
CA VAL A 105 4.42 -2.22 -19.48
C VAL A 105 5.21 -1.61 -20.64
N LYS A 106 6.53 -1.87 -20.72
CA LYS A 106 7.35 -1.42 -21.85
C LYS A 106 6.83 -1.89 -23.21
N THR A 107 6.20 -3.07 -23.28
CA THR A 107 5.59 -3.58 -24.52
C THR A 107 4.30 -2.85 -24.90
N LEU A 108 3.66 -2.17 -23.95
CA LEU A 108 2.42 -1.43 -24.15
C LEU A 108 2.65 0.05 -24.47
N LEU A 109 3.86 0.59 -24.26
CA LEU A 109 4.17 2.00 -24.52
C LEU A 109 3.68 2.55 -25.87
N PRO A 110 3.70 1.78 -27.00
CA PRO A 110 3.18 2.29 -28.27
C PRO A 110 1.67 2.57 -28.30
N VAL A 111 0.89 2.00 -27.37
CA VAL A 111 -0.58 2.15 -27.31
C VAL A 111 -1.07 2.91 -26.07
N LEU A 112 -0.17 3.22 -25.14
CA LEU A 112 -0.49 3.97 -23.91
C LEU A 112 -0.31 5.47 -24.12
N ASP A 113 -1.16 6.27 -23.50
CA ASP A 113 -0.98 7.71 -23.42
C ASP A 113 0.04 8.07 -22.32
N VAL A 114 1.32 8.07 -22.70
CA VAL A 114 2.43 8.44 -21.82
C VAL A 114 2.37 9.90 -21.39
N SER A 115 1.74 10.78 -22.19
CA SER A 115 1.55 12.20 -21.81
C SER A 115 0.63 12.32 -20.59
N ARG A 116 -0.30 11.39 -20.44
CA ARG A 116 -1.20 11.25 -19.29
C ARG A 116 -0.70 10.29 -18.22
N ARG A 117 0.54 9.80 -18.34
CA ARG A 117 1.19 8.87 -17.41
C ARG A 117 0.45 7.54 -17.27
N GLU A 118 -0.22 7.08 -18.34
CA GLU A 118 -0.88 5.78 -18.35
C GLU A 118 0.09 4.62 -18.10
N ASP A 119 1.37 4.79 -18.41
CA ASP A 119 2.45 3.83 -18.12
C ASP A 119 2.63 3.54 -16.62
N LEU A 120 2.18 4.43 -15.73
CA LEU A 120 2.23 4.21 -14.28
C LEU A 120 1.02 3.45 -13.73
N GLU A 121 -0.04 3.28 -14.52
CA GLU A 121 -1.23 2.55 -14.10
C GLU A 121 -1.01 1.04 -14.05
N ARG A 122 -1.97 0.33 -13.44
CA ARG A 122 -2.00 -1.14 -13.49
C ARG A 122 -2.27 -1.60 -14.93
N HIS A 123 -1.38 -2.47 -15.43
CA HIS A 123 -1.52 -3.18 -16.70
C HIS A 123 -1.24 -4.66 -16.49
N CYS A 124 -2.29 -5.46 -16.36
CA CYS A 124 -2.15 -6.88 -16.11
C CYS A 124 -1.85 -7.66 -17.41
N PRO A 125 -0.88 -8.59 -17.41
CA PRO A 125 -0.66 -9.45 -18.55
C PRO A 125 -1.87 -10.37 -18.79
N PRO A 126 -2.15 -10.72 -20.07
CA PRO A 126 -3.20 -11.68 -20.39
C PRO A 126 -2.86 -13.05 -19.78
N PRO A 127 -3.86 -13.92 -19.54
CA PRO A 127 -3.69 -15.14 -18.77
C PRO A 127 -2.48 -15.98 -19.19
N GLU A 128 -2.28 -16.24 -20.48
CA GLU A 128 -1.19 -17.02 -21.05
C GLU A 128 0.22 -16.45 -20.82
N LYS A 129 0.33 -15.14 -20.52
CA LYS A 129 1.59 -14.48 -20.15
C LYS A 129 1.80 -14.35 -18.64
N ARG A 130 0.81 -14.74 -17.82
CA ARG A 130 0.93 -14.72 -16.36
C ARG A 130 1.83 -15.86 -15.90
N LEU A 131 2.75 -15.56 -14.99
CA LEU A 131 3.55 -16.58 -14.33
C LEU A 131 2.64 -17.48 -13.48
N PHE A 132 2.97 -18.77 -13.48
CA PHE A 132 2.30 -19.81 -12.72
C PHE A 132 3.36 -20.58 -11.92
N CYS A 133 4.02 -19.87 -11.00
CA CYS A 133 5.02 -20.36 -10.07
C CYS A 133 5.02 -19.51 -8.78
N LEU A 134 5.41 -20.10 -7.65
CA LEU A 134 5.52 -19.43 -6.35
C LEU A 134 6.65 -18.39 -6.40
N VAL A 135 6.37 -17.17 -5.94
CA VAL A 135 7.38 -16.10 -5.92
C VAL A 135 8.33 -16.30 -4.73
N PRO A 136 9.65 -16.52 -4.96
CA PRO A 136 10.58 -16.79 -3.88
C PRO A 136 10.83 -15.54 -3.01
N PRO A 137 11.11 -15.70 -1.70
CA PRO A 137 11.73 -14.65 -0.90
C PRO A 137 13.10 -14.26 -1.48
N PRO A 138 13.57 -13.01 -1.26
CA PRO A 138 14.93 -12.62 -1.61
C PRO A 138 15.97 -13.43 -0.82
N ALA A 139 17.22 -13.39 -1.28
CA ALA A 139 18.34 -13.95 -0.53
C ALA A 139 18.44 -13.29 0.86
N ASP A 140 18.75 -14.07 1.88
CA ASP A 140 18.83 -13.63 3.29
C ASP A 140 17.54 -12.99 3.85
N TYR A 141 16.38 -13.27 3.25
CA TYR A 141 15.10 -12.81 3.78
C TYR A 141 14.95 -13.23 5.25
N LYS A 142 14.44 -12.30 6.06
CA LYS A 142 14.14 -12.52 7.47
C LYS A 142 12.66 -12.30 7.72
N LEU A 143 12.13 -12.95 8.75
CA LEU A 143 10.79 -12.62 9.22
C LEU A 143 10.73 -11.13 9.62
N PRO A 144 9.66 -10.41 9.27
CA PRO A 144 9.54 -9.00 9.57
C PRO A 144 9.70 -8.69 11.06
N ILE A 145 10.22 -7.50 11.35
CA ILE A 145 10.32 -7.00 12.73
C ILE A 145 8.90 -6.84 13.28
N ARG A 146 8.68 -7.26 14.54
CA ARG A 146 7.35 -7.20 15.16
C ARG A 146 6.91 -5.77 15.43
N TRP A 147 5.61 -5.52 15.31
CA TRP A 147 5.00 -4.25 15.67
C TRP A 147 5.12 -4.00 17.19
N PRO A 148 5.36 -2.76 17.65
CA PRO A 148 5.45 -1.49 16.91
C PRO A 148 6.84 -1.14 16.36
N THR A 149 7.88 -1.94 16.67
CA THR A 149 9.27 -1.66 16.28
C THR A 149 9.44 -1.59 14.77
N SER A 150 8.66 -2.36 13.99
CA SER A 150 8.68 -2.31 12.52
C SER A 150 8.33 -0.95 11.95
N ARG A 151 7.60 -0.10 12.67
CA ARG A 151 7.32 1.27 12.22
C ARG A 151 8.60 2.02 11.86
N ASP A 152 9.67 1.80 12.64
CA ASP A 152 10.91 2.57 12.55
C ASP A 152 12.09 1.76 12.04
N TYR A 153 11.99 0.42 12.03
CA TYR A 153 13.08 -0.47 11.65
C TYR A 153 12.63 -1.60 10.73
N VAL A 154 13.36 -1.83 9.64
CA VAL A 154 13.12 -2.92 8.69
C VAL A 154 14.43 -3.62 8.35
N TRP A 155 14.42 -4.92 8.07
CA TRP A 155 15.61 -5.64 7.61
C TRP A 155 16.04 -5.17 6.21
N ARG A 156 17.34 -4.90 6.02
CA ARG A 156 17.86 -4.53 4.70
C ARG A 156 17.72 -5.63 3.67
N SER A 157 17.86 -6.89 4.07
CA SER A 157 17.71 -8.04 3.18
C SER A 157 16.27 -8.24 2.68
N ASN A 158 15.26 -7.71 3.38
CA ASN A 158 13.86 -7.82 2.95
C ASN A 158 13.49 -6.80 1.86
N VAL A 159 14.21 -5.67 1.80
CA VAL A 159 14.03 -4.60 0.82
C VAL A 159 15.41 -4.11 0.39
N ASN A 160 16.05 -4.87 -0.50
CA ASN A 160 17.45 -4.67 -0.88
C ASN A 160 17.63 -3.60 -1.97
N HIS A 161 17.30 -2.35 -1.63
CA HIS A 161 17.32 -1.19 -2.54
C HIS A 161 18.14 -0.05 -1.95
N THR A 162 19.47 -0.17 -1.99
CA THR A 162 20.39 0.86 -1.46
C THR A 162 20.28 2.19 -2.22
N HIS A 163 19.89 2.15 -3.49
CA HIS A 163 19.74 3.33 -4.33
C HIS A 163 18.77 4.38 -3.76
N LEU A 164 17.69 3.96 -3.07
CA LEU A 164 16.78 4.90 -2.43
C LEU A 164 17.47 5.67 -1.30
N ALA A 165 18.29 5.00 -0.49
CA ALA A 165 19.03 5.63 0.60
C ALA A 165 20.14 6.56 0.08
N GLU A 166 20.81 6.19 -1.02
CA GLU A 166 21.81 7.04 -1.69
C GLU A 166 21.19 8.34 -2.23
N VAL A 167 20.05 8.23 -2.94
CA VAL A 167 19.38 9.37 -3.59
C VAL A 167 18.59 10.23 -2.59
N LYS A 168 18.13 9.66 -1.48
CA LYS A 168 17.25 10.33 -0.49
C LYS A 168 17.88 10.56 0.89
N GLY A 169 19.14 10.18 1.09
CA GLY A 169 19.83 10.28 2.38
C GLY A 169 19.84 11.69 3.00
N GLY A 170 19.83 12.74 2.16
CA GLY A 170 19.73 14.14 2.62
C GLY A 170 18.35 14.61 3.08
N GLN A 171 17.31 13.77 3.03
CA GLN A 171 15.92 14.15 3.34
C GLN A 171 15.39 13.50 4.63
N ASN A 172 16.22 12.75 5.37
CA ASN A 172 15.83 11.99 6.57
C ASN A 172 14.66 11.02 6.32
N TRP A 173 14.56 10.43 5.12
CA TRP A 173 13.50 9.47 4.80
C TRP A 173 13.81 8.09 5.37
N VAL A 174 15.04 7.62 5.12
CA VAL A 174 15.54 6.30 5.48
C VAL A 174 17.06 6.36 5.60
N HIS A 175 17.62 5.66 6.58
CA HIS A 175 19.06 5.57 6.80
C HIS A 175 19.49 4.12 6.99
N GLU A 176 20.71 3.81 6.56
CA GLU A 176 21.35 2.54 6.91
C GLU A 176 21.72 2.54 8.40
N LYS A 177 21.42 1.43 9.07
CA LYS A 177 21.81 1.17 10.45
C LYS A 177 22.14 -0.32 10.61
N ASP A 178 23.41 -0.68 10.45
CA ASP A 178 23.88 -2.07 10.47
C ASP A 178 23.08 -2.95 9.50
N GLN A 179 22.36 -3.98 9.97
CA GLN A 179 21.52 -4.85 9.13
C GLN A 179 20.09 -4.29 8.90
N LEU A 180 19.83 -3.07 9.34
CA LEU A 180 18.50 -2.45 9.34
C LEU A 180 18.45 -1.19 8.48
N TRP A 181 17.28 -0.94 7.93
CA TRP A 181 16.80 0.37 7.52
C TRP A 181 16.16 1.06 8.73
N TRP A 182 16.54 2.31 9.00
CA TRP A 182 15.96 3.14 10.04
C TRP A 182 15.15 4.30 9.44
N PHE A 183 13.92 4.47 9.92
CA PHE A 183 13.00 5.52 9.47
C PHE A 183 12.78 6.54 10.59
N PRO A 184 13.40 7.74 10.52
CA PRO A 184 13.30 8.75 11.58
C PRO A 184 12.02 9.60 11.50
N GLY A 185 11.13 9.31 10.52
CA GLY A 185 9.91 10.08 10.30
C GLY A 185 10.08 11.38 9.54
N GLY A 186 11.23 11.59 8.89
CA GLY A 186 11.49 12.76 8.07
C GLY A 186 10.84 12.67 6.68
N GLY A 187 10.82 13.83 6.02
CA GLY A 187 10.23 14.04 4.70
C GLY A 187 10.79 15.28 4.03
N THR A 188 10.58 15.44 2.72
CA THR A 188 11.13 16.61 1.97
C THR A 188 10.67 17.95 2.55
N HIS A 189 9.41 18.05 2.95
CA HIS A 189 8.80 19.25 3.56
C HIS A 189 8.64 19.17 5.08
N PHE A 190 9.14 18.10 5.70
CA PHE A 190 9.11 17.89 7.15
C PHE A 190 10.43 17.25 7.62
N LYS A 191 11.53 17.96 7.33
CA LYS A 191 12.90 17.49 7.59
C LYS A 191 13.19 17.27 9.08
N HIS A 192 12.51 18.02 9.94
CA HIS A 192 12.59 17.93 11.41
C HIS A 192 11.63 16.90 12.01
N GLY A 193 10.89 16.15 11.16
CA GLY A 193 10.00 15.07 11.55
C GLY A 193 8.53 15.34 11.25
N ALA A 194 7.78 14.28 11.03
CA ALA A 194 6.34 14.32 10.78
C ALA A 194 5.50 14.95 11.93
N PRO A 195 5.82 14.80 13.24
CA PRO A 195 5.02 15.39 14.32
C PRO A 195 4.85 16.89 14.22
N GLU A 196 5.95 17.64 14.02
CA GLU A 196 5.91 19.11 13.88
C GLU A 196 5.07 19.51 12.67
N TYR A 197 5.18 18.76 11.57
CA TYR A 197 4.40 19.01 10.37
C TYR A 197 2.91 18.76 10.58
N ILE A 198 2.53 17.64 11.21
CA ILE A 198 1.14 17.30 11.53
C ILE A 198 0.51 18.38 12.42
N GLN A 199 1.22 18.81 13.46
CA GLN A 199 0.76 19.89 14.34
C GLN A 199 0.61 21.22 13.58
N ARG A 200 1.57 21.55 12.71
CA ARG A 200 1.47 22.75 11.87
C ARG A 200 0.26 22.69 10.94
N LEU A 201 -0.05 21.53 10.36
CA LEU A 201 -1.24 21.37 9.52
C LEU A 201 -2.53 21.58 10.33
N GLY A 202 -2.62 21.02 11.54
CA GLY A 202 -3.73 21.25 12.47
C GLY A 202 -3.94 22.75 12.71
N ASN A 203 -2.90 23.46 13.15
CA ASN A 203 -2.92 24.91 13.38
C ASN A 203 -3.16 25.77 12.12
N MET A 204 -3.03 25.20 10.92
CA MET A 204 -3.35 25.88 9.67
C MET A 204 -4.81 25.66 9.25
N MET A 205 -5.42 24.56 9.67
CA MET A 205 -6.82 24.23 9.42
C MET A 205 -7.74 24.87 10.46
N THR A 206 -7.34 24.83 11.72
CA THR A 206 -8.05 25.45 12.84
C THR A 206 -7.31 26.71 13.28
N ASN A 207 -8.04 27.74 13.72
CA ASN A 207 -7.44 28.92 14.37
C ASN A 207 -7.01 28.61 15.82
N GLU A 208 -6.97 27.33 16.20
CA GLU A 208 -6.70 26.84 17.55
C GLU A 208 -5.50 25.90 17.53
N THR A 209 -4.83 25.76 18.67
CA THR A 209 -3.75 24.77 18.81
C THR A 209 -4.33 23.36 18.80
N GLY A 210 -3.92 22.53 17.85
CA GLY A 210 -4.47 21.16 17.75
C GLY A 210 -3.72 20.26 16.78
N ASP A 211 -4.10 18.99 16.77
CA ASP A 211 -3.72 18.04 15.73
C ASP A 211 -4.80 18.01 14.64
N LEU A 212 -4.66 17.14 13.64
CA LEU A 212 -5.63 17.03 12.54
C LEU A 212 -7.03 16.59 13.00
N ARG A 213 -7.19 15.94 14.15
CA ARG A 213 -8.52 15.56 14.68
C ARG A 213 -9.30 16.79 15.14
N SER A 214 -8.63 17.81 15.65
CA SER A 214 -9.26 19.09 15.98
C SER A 214 -9.89 19.74 14.74
N ALA A 215 -9.37 19.43 13.54
CA ALA A 215 -9.95 19.84 12.26
C ALA A 215 -11.01 18.87 11.70
N GLY A 216 -11.36 17.82 12.44
CA GLY A 216 -12.32 16.79 12.02
C GLY A 216 -11.76 15.72 11.08
N VAL A 217 -10.43 15.56 10.98
CA VAL A 217 -9.80 14.59 10.08
C VAL A 217 -9.62 13.24 10.76
N TYR A 218 -10.20 12.19 10.19
CA TYR A 218 -10.08 10.80 10.67
C TYR A 218 -9.63 9.82 9.59
N GLN A 219 -9.82 10.16 8.31
CA GLN A 219 -9.40 9.39 7.15
C GLN A 219 -8.64 10.26 6.15
N VAL A 220 -7.45 9.81 5.78
CA VAL A 220 -6.53 10.53 4.89
C VAL A 220 -6.17 9.68 3.68
N LEU A 221 -6.14 10.30 2.51
CA LEU A 221 -5.50 9.76 1.32
C LEU A 221 -4.14 10.44 1.14
N ASP A 222 -3.05 9.69 1.27
CA ASP A 222 -1.67 10.21 1.16
C ASP A 222 -1.11 9.90 -0.24
N VAL A 223 -1.14 10.90 -1.11
CA VAL A 223 -0.77 10.81 -2.53
C VAL A 223 0.73 10.97 -2.69
N GLY A 224 1.38 10.03 -3.36
CA GLY A 224 2.83 10.04 -3.55
C GLY A 224 3.57 9.95 -2.22
N CYS A 225 3.12 9.05 -1.34
CA CYS A 225 3.47 8.98 0.08
C CYS A 225 4.95 8.67 0.39
N GLY A 226 5.75 8.32 -0.62
CA GLY A 226 7.10 7.80 -0.38
C GLY A 226 7.06 6.54 0.47
N VAL A 227 7.90 6.50 1.51
CA VAL A 227 7.93 5.41 2.49
C VAL A 227 6.79 5.49 3.53
N ALA A 228 5.79 6.34 3.32
CA ALA A 228 4.63 6.56 4.20
C ALA A 228 4.97 7.10 5.59
N SER A 229 6.00 7.97 5.70
CA SER A 229 6.37 8.62 6.98
C SER A 229 5.24 9.47 7.56
N PHE A 230 4.46 10.16 6.74
CA PHE A 230 3.33 10.96 7.22
C PHE A 230 2.27 10.06 7.88
N SER A 231 1.80 9.04 7.15
CA SER A 231 0.88 8.02 7.64
C SER A 231 1.35 7.33 8.93
N ALA A 232 2.63 6.96 9.04
CA ALA A 232 3.17 6.29 10.21
C ALA A 232 3.02 7.10 11.52
N TYR A 233 3.02 8.44 11.43
CA TYR A 233 2.88 9.33 12.57
C TYR A 233 1.44 9.83 12.78
N LEU A 234 0.51 9.45 11.89
CA LEU A 234 -0.93 9.61 12.10
C LEU A 234 -1.54 8.44 12.89
N LEU A 235 -0.90 7.27 12.89
CA LEU A 235 -1.36 6.09 13.64
C LEU A 235 -1.58 6.34 15.14
N PRO A 236 -0.69 7.04 15.89
CA PRO A 236 -0.93 7.35 17.30
C PRO A 236 -2.12 8.29 17.54
N LEU A 237 -2.62 8.96 16.50
CA LEU A 237 -3.80 9.82 16.55
C LEU A 237 -5.08 9.06 16.18
N ASP A 238 -5.02 7.73 15.92
CA ASP A 238 -6.11 6.92 15.36
C ASP A 238 -6.70 7.49 14.05
N ILE A 239 -5.85 8.13 13.25
CA ILE A 239 -6.21 8.60 11.91
C ILE A 239 -5.84 7.52 10.90
N GLN A 240 -6.85 7.00 10.21
CA GLN A 240 -6.68 5.97 9.19
C GLN A 240 -6.16 6.61 7.90
N THR A 241 -5.07 6.07 7.35
CA THR A 241 -4.46 6.64 6.15
C THR A 241 -4.27 5.57 5.08
N MET A 242 -4.81 5.82 3.89
CA MET A 242 -4.48 5.06 2.70
C MET A 242 -3.33 5.77 1.97
N SER A 243 -2.15 5.16 1.99
CA SER A 243 -0.96 5.72 1.37
C SER A 243 -0.75 5.07 0.00
N PHE A 244 -0.48 5.86 -1.04
CA PHE A 244 -0.16 5.25 -2.33
C PHE A 244 0.88 6.02 -3.12
N ALA A 245 1.56 5.30 -3.99
CA ALA A 245 2.50 5.81 -4.96
C ALA A 245 2.58 4.82 -6.14
N PRO A 246 2.89 5.31 -7.35
CA PRO A 246 3.14 4.44 -8.48
C PRO A 246 4.42 3.62 -8.25
N LYS A 247 4.55 2.50 -8.95
CA LYS A 247 5.83 1.83 -9.07
C LYS A 247 6.66 2.59 -10.11
N ASP A 248 7.50 3.50 -9.65
CA ASP A 248 8.36 4.34 -10.50
C ASP A 248 9.83 3.91 -10.41
N GLY A 249 10.71 4.59 -11.17
CA GLY A 249 12.15 4.32 -11.19
C GLY A 249 12.89 4.63 -9.88
N HIS A 250 12.21 5.04 -8.80
CA HIS A 250 12.80 5.17 -7.47
C HIS A 250 12.50 3.94 -6.59
N GLU A 251 12.16 2.81 -7.23
CA GLU A 251 11.98 1.44 -6.76
C GLU A 251 11.63 1.27 -5.25
N ASN A 252 10.44 0.71 -4.99
CA ASN A 252 10.07 0.04 -3.73
C ASN A 252 9.71 0.89 -2.51
N GLN A 253 9.31 2.14 -2.71
CA GLN A 253 8.78 3.02 -1.65
C GLN A 253 7.56 2.42 -0.91
N ILE A 254 6.61 1.85 -1.64
CA ILE A 254 5.43 1.20 -1.05
C ILE A 254 5.78 -0.12 -0.37
N GLN A 255 6.80 -0.84 -0.85
CA GLN A 255 7.30 -2.05 -0.16
C GLN A 255 7.84 -1.70 1.22
N PHE A 256 8.59 -0.60 1.36
CA PHE A 256 9.02 -0.10 2.67
C PHE A 256 7.83 0.22 3.57
N ALA A 257 6.80 0.91 3.07
CA ALA A 257 5.61 1.21 3.87
C ALA A 257 4.93 -0.08 4.40
N LEU A 258 4.73 -1.07 3.52
CA LEU A 258 4.13 -2.36 3.89
C LEU A 258 5.01 -3.15 4.85
N GLU A 259 6.33 -3.14 4.66
CA GLU A 259 7.29 -3.82 5.54
C GLU A 259 7.37 -3.19 6.94
N ARG A 260 7.15 -1.87 7.02
CA ARG A 260 7.01 -1.14 8.29
C ARG A 260 5.66 -1.37 9.00
N GLY A 261 4.73 -2.05 8.34
CA GLY A 261 3.38 -2.26 8.87
C GLY A 261 2.45 -1.05 8.69
N ILE A 262 2.64 -0.25 7.64
CA ILE A 262 1.85 0.95 7.34
C ILE A 262 0.91 0.68 6.16
N GLY A 263 -0.34 1.12 6.27
CA GLY A 263 -1.36 0.95 5.24
C GLY A 263 -0.98 1.63 3.93
N ALA A 264 -0.71 0.84 2.90
CA ALA A 264 -0.29 1.35 1.60
C ALA A 264 -0.70 0.44 0.43
N MET A 265 -0.75 1.01 -0.78
CA MET A 265 -1.05 0.31 -2.03
C MET A 265 -0.27 0.91 -3.21
N ILE A 266 0.05 0.11 -4.23
CA ILE A 266 0.57 0.66 -5.50
C ILE A 266 -0.63 1.19 -6.30
N ALA A 267 -0.62 2.49 -6.61
CA ALA A 267 -1.61 3.11 -7.45
C ALA A 267 -1.03 4.35 -8.14
N ALA A 268 -1.67 4.80 -9.21
CA ALA A 268 -1.31 6.01 -9.94
C ALA A 268 -2.58 6.83 -10.23
N LEU A 269 -2.44 8.15 -10.24
CA LEU A 269 -3.45 9.08 -10.73
C LEU A 269 -3.08 9.45 -12.17
N ALA A 270 -3.82 8.91 -13.14
CA ALA A 270 -3.55 9.11 -14.57
C ALA A 270 -4.83 9.24 -15.41
N THR A 271 -5.43 8.13 -15.85
CA THR A 271 -6.61 8.12 -16.73
C THR A 271 -7.80 7.34 -16.16
N LYS A 272 -7.60 6.56 -15.10
CA LYS A 272 -8.67 5.87 -14.36
C LYS A 272 -8.91 6.48 -12.98
N GLN A 273 -10.13 6.35 -12.49
CA GLN A 273 -10.50 6.66 -11.11
C GLN A 273 -9.75 5.74 -10.14
N LEU A 274 -9.43 6.26 -8.96
CA LEU A 274 -8.94 5.44 -7.86
C LEU A 274 -10.07 4.53 -7.35
N PRO A 275 -9.75 3.31 -6.87
CA PRO A 275 -10.74 2.28 -6.54
C PRO A 275 -11.45 2.52 -5.20
N TYR A 276 -11.75 3.78 -4.90
CA TYR A 276 -12.39 4.24 -3.69
C TYR A 276 -13.76 4.87 -4.03
N PRO A 277 -14.75 4.77 -3.14
CA PRO A 277 -16.04 5.43 -3.31
C PRO A 277 -15.92 6.96 -3.35
N THR A 278 -16.94 7.62 -3.86
CA THR A 278 -17.12 9.07 -3.70
C THR A 278 -17.22 9.43 -2.21
N SER A 279 -16.70 10.58 -1.80
CA SER A 279 -16.74 11.08 -0.42
C SER A 279 -16.13 10.12 0.61
N SER A 280 -14.95 9.58 0.30
CA SER A 280 -14.25 8.61 1.16
C SER A 280 -13.42 9.27 2.28
N PHE A 281 -12.75 10.40 1.99
CA PHE A 281 -11.70 10.95 2.86
C PHE A 281 -12.05 12.36 3.36
N GLU A 282 -11.69 12.68 4.61
CA GLU A 282 -11.75 14.06 5.10
C GLU A 282 -10.53 14.88 4.67
N MET A 283 -9.44 14.23 4.26
CA MET A 283 -8.25 14.93 3.79
C MET A 283 -7.53 14.17 2.68
N VAL A 284 -7.11 14.91 1.66
CA VAL A 284 -6.16 14.43 0.64
C VAL A 284 -4.86 15.21 0.83
N HIS A 285 -3.77 14.47 1.06
CA HIS A 285 -2.45 15.01 1.31
C HIS A 285 -1.53 14.76 0.12
N CYS A 286 -0.81 15.78 -0.32
CA CYS A 286 0.27 15.67 -1.29
C CYS A 286 1.49 16.47 -0.81
N SER A 287 2.63 15.79 -0.64
CA SER A 287 3.91 16.44 -0.33
C SER A 287 4.98 16.02 -1.32
N ARG A 288 5.37 16.92 -2.25
CA ARG A 288 6.17 16.59 -3.45
C ARG A 288 5.65 15.34 -4.20
N CYS A 289 4.34 15.15 -4.29
CA CYS A 289 3.75 13.93 -4.86
C CYS A 289 3.98 13.74 -6.38
N ARG A 290 4.59 14.73 -7.08
CA ARG A 290 4.85 14.72 -8.54
C ARG A 290 3.58 14.51 -9.39
N VAL A 291 2.47 15.07 -8.92
CA VAL A 291 1.21 15.14 -9.66
C VAL A 291 1.02 16.57 -10.17
N ASP A 292 0.80 16.70 -11.47
CA ASP A 292 0.53 17.97 -12.13
C ASP A 292 -0.97 18.29 -12.09
N TRP A 293 -1.43 18.70 -10.90
CA TRP A 293 -2.85 18.95 -10.59
C TRP A 293 -3.56 19.96 -11.50
N HIS A 294 -2.81 20.82 -12.17
CA HIS A 294 -3.33 21.91 -13.03
C HIS A 294 -3.50 21.50 -14.49
N GLU A 295 -2.88 20.41 -14.91
CA GLU A 295 -2.90 19.96 -16.30
C GLU A 295 -4.22 19.30 -16.66
N ASN A 296 -4.50 19.21 -17.96
CA ASN A 296 -5.70 18.56 -18.51
C ASN A 296 -7.00 19.07 -17.86
N ASP A 297 -7.14 20.39 -17.76
CA ASP A 297 -8.31 21.05 -17.17
C ASP A 297 -8.55 20.63 -15.69
N GLY A 298 -7.50 20.28 -14.96
CA GLY A 298 -7.60 19.87 -13.57
C GLY A 298 -8.35 18.56 -13.36
N ILE A 299 -8.37 17.66 -14.34
CA ILE A 299 -9.08 16.37 -14.23
C ILE A 299 -8.69 15.55 -13.00
N LEU A 300 -7.41 15.60 -12.58
CA LEU A 300 -6.95 14.93 -11.36
C LEU A 300 -7.46 15.61 -10.08
N LEU A 301 -7.64 16.93 -10.09
CA LEU A 301 -8.30 17.65 -8.99
C LEU A 301 -9.79 17.31 -8.91
N LYS A 302 -10.44 17.05 -10.06
CA LYS A 302 -11.84 16.60 -10.10
C LYS A 302 -12.01 15.19 -9.51
N GLU A 303 -11.03 14.30 -9.68
CA GLU A 303 -10.99 13.02 -8.95
C GLU A 303 -10.80 13.21 -7.44
N VAL A 304 -9.90 14.12 -7.03
CA VAL A 304 -9.78 14.49 -5.60
C VAL A 304 -11.10 15.08 -5.08
N ASN A 305 -11.80 15.88 -5.88
CA ASN A 305 -13.11 16.39 -5.52
C ASN A 305 -14.14 15.27 -5.33
N ARG A 306 -14.14 14.24 -6.17
CA ARG A 306 -14.99 13.05 -5.99
C ARG A 306 -14.67 12.35 -4.67
N LEU A 307 -13.39 12.19 -4.34
CA LEU A 307 -12.93 11.42 -3.18
C LEU A 307 -13.05 12.17 -1.84
N LEU A 308 -12.97 13.50 -1.85
CA LEU A 308 -13.11 14.33 -0.66
C LEU A 308 -14.57 14.39 -0.20
N ARG A 309 -14.77 14.17 1.10
CA ARG A 309 -16.03 14.48 1.78
C ARG A 309 -16.32 15.98 1.71
N PRO A 310 -17.60 16.40 1.79
CA PRO A 310 -17.94 17.79 2.04
C PRO A 310 -17.19 18.33 3.27
N ASN A 311 -16.71 19.57 3.18
CA ASN A 311 -15.83 20.21 4.16
C ASN A 311 -14.46 19.53 4.38
N GLY A 312 -14.08 18.59 3.50
CA GLY A 312 -12.76 17.97 3.52
C GLY A 312 -11.65 18.89 3.00
N TYR A 313 -10.41 18.53 3.33
CA TYR A 313 -9.22 19.35 3.06
C TYR A 313 -8.34 18.79 1.95
N PHE A 314 -7.89 19.66 1.06
CA PHE A 314 -6.77 19.35 0.16
C PHE A 314 -5.52 20.07 0.65
N VAL A 315 -4.51 19.29 1.04
CA VAL A 315 -3.23 19.78 1.56
C VAL A 315 -2.15 19.58 0.52
N TYR A 316 -1.59 20.69 0.03
CA TYR A 316 -0.57 20.69 -1.01
C TYR A 316 0.72 21.33 -0.52
N SER A 317 1.73 20.49 -0.31
CA SER A 317 3.10 20.90 0.03
C SER A 317 4.00 20.65 -1.17
N ALA A 318 4.23 21.67 -2.00
CA ALA A 318 5.02 21.56 -3.23
C ALA A 318 5.49 22.94 -3.73
N PRO A 319 6.47 23.02 -4.67
CA PRO A 319 7.02 24.28 -5.14
C PRO A 319 6.02 25.35 -5.57
N PRO A 320 4.93 25.04 -6.32
CA PRO A 320 3.96 26.07 -6.69
C PRO A 320 3.33 26.80 -5.49
N ALA A 321 3.26 26.15 -4.31
CA ALA A 321 2.70 26.77 -3.12
C ALA A 321 3.58 27.88 -2.51
N TYR A 322 4.88 27.98 -2.82
CA TYR A 322 5.77 28.95 -2.15
C TYR A 322 6.88 29.55 -3.01
N ARG A 323 7.23 28.94 -4.13
CA ARG A 323 8.26 29.43 -5.04
C ARG A 323 7.72 30.50 -5.97
N LYS A 324 8.56 31.50 -6.25
CA LYS A 324 8.24 32.64 -7.13
C LYS A 324 9.07 32.64 -8.42
N ASP A 325 9.93 31.64 -8.62
CA ASP A 325 10.75 31.45 -9.81
C ASP A 325 10.08 30.51 -10.82
N LYS A 326 10.62 30.45 -12.04
CA LYS A 326 10.17 29.57 -13.14
C LYS A 326 8.67 29.78 -13.46
N ASP A 327 7.99 28.70 -13.80
CA ASP A 327 6.58 28.59 -14.12
C ASP A 327 5.69 28.41 -12.88
N TYR A 328 6.26 28.32 -11.67
CA TYR A 328 5.49 28.09 -10.44
C TYR A 328 4.39 29.12 -10.17
N PRO A 329 4.57 30.44 -10.41
CA PRO A 329 3.49 31.40 -10.29
C PRO A 329 2.32 31.10 -11.24
N LEU A 330 2.60 30.74 -12.50
CA LEU A 330 1.57 30.40 -13.49
C LEU A 330 0.83 29.11 -13.10
N ILE A 331 1.56 28.10 -12.65
CA ILE A 331 0.97 26.86 -12.14
C ILE A 331 0.06 27.15 -10.94
N TRP A 332 0.52 27.99 -10.01
CA TRP A 332 -0.25 28.41 -8.86
C TRP A 332 -1.55 29.11 -9.27
N ASP A 333 -1.50 30.05 -10.20
CA ASP A 333 -2.69 30.78 -10.67
C ASP A 333 -3.70 29.83 -11.33
N LYS A 334 -3.23 28.88 -12.15
CA LYS A 334 -4.10 27.82 -12.71
C LYS A 334 -4.76 27.00 -11.60
N LEU A 335 -4.02 26.57 -10.58
CA LEU A 335 -4.57 25.81 -9.45
C LEU A 335 -5.63 26.60 -8.68
N VAL A 336 -5.37 27.87 -8.39
CA VAL A 336 -6.35 28.73 -7.72
C VAL A 336 -7.61 28.89 -8.57
N ASN A 337 -7.46 29.17 -9.86
CA ASN A 337 -8.61 29.31 -10.76
C ASN A 337 -9.45 28.02 -10.83
N LEU A 338 -8.81 26.86 -11.01
CA LEU A 338 -9.48 25.56 -11.06
C LEU A 338 -10.21 25.25 -9.74
N THR A 339 -9.53 25.43 -8.60
CA THR A 339 -10.11 25.15 -7.28
C THR A 339 -11.25 26.11 -6.94
N THR A 340 -11.13 27.40 -7.26
CA THR A 340 -12.22 28.38 -7.12
C THR A 340 -13.40 28.07 -8.02
N ALA A 341 -13.17 27.62 -9.26
CA ALA A 341 -14.25 27.19 -10.17
C ALA A 341 -15.00 25.95 -9.62
N MET A 342 -14.32 25.08 -8.88
CA MET A 342 -14.93 23.97 -8.13
C MET A 342 -15.47 24.37 -6.74
N CYS A 343 -15.54 25.67 -6.43
CA CYS A 343 -16.04 26.20 -5.16
C CYS A 343 -15.23 25.79 -3.92
N TRP A 344 -13.95 25.49 -4.09
CA TRP A 344 -13.03 25.29 -2.98
C TRP A 344 -12.49 26.64 -2.49
N LYS A 345 -12.30 26.75 -1.18
CA LYS A 345 -11.75 27.94 -0.54
C LYS A 345 -10.33 27.68 -0.05
N LEU A 346 -9.39 28.52 -0.47
CA LEU A 346 -8.04 28.52 0.08
C LEU A 346 -8.07 29.13 1.50
N ILE A 347 -7.83 28.31 2.52
CA ILE A 347 -7.91 28.74 3.93
C ILE A 347 -6.54 29.07 4.53
N ALA A 348 -5.48 28.46 4.00
CA ALA A 348 -4.13 28.73 4.47
C ALA A 348 -3.10 28.59 3.34
N ARG A 349 -2.10 29.47 3.37
CA ARG A 349 -0.87 29.36 2.59
C ARG A 349 0.29 29.86 3.45
N LYS A 350 0.98 28.94 4.11
CA LYS A 350 2.07 29.27 5.06
C LYS A 350 3.26 28.37 4.80
N VAL A 351 4.46 28.94 4.92
CA VAL A 351 5.74 28.25 4.71
C VAL A 351 5.82 27.61 3.32
N GLN A 352 5.63 26.30 3.21
CA GLN A 352 5.73 25.53 1.97
C GLN A 352 4.43 24.80 1.61
N THR A 353 3.33 25.15 2.30
CA THR A 353 2.08 24.41 2.27
C THR A 353 0.89 25.33 2.00
N ALA A 354 0.00 24.89 1.13
CA ALA A 354 -1.32 25.47 0.92
C ALA A 354 -2.41 24.46 1.31
N ILE A 355 -3.51 24.96 1.87
CA ILE A 355 -4.65 24.15 2.29
C ILE A 355 -5.93 24.78 1.74
N TRP A 356 -6.70 23.97 1.01
CA TRP A 356 -8.06 24.28 0.59
C TRP A 356 -9.05 23.47 1.39
N ILE A 357 -10.25 24.02 1.58
CA ILE A 357 -11.44 23.30 2.04
C ILE A 357 -12.44 23.20 0.89
N LYS A 358 -13.00 22.01 0.68
CA LYS A 358 -14.11 21.76 -0.25
C LYS A 358 -15.42 22.15 0.43
N GLU A 359 -15.84 23.41 0.31
CA GLU A 359 -17.07 23.89 0.94
C GLU A 359 -18.30 23.20 0.32
N GLU A 360 -19.28 22.85 1.15
CA GLU A 360 -20.56 22.35 0.66
C GLU A 360 -21.44 23.51 0.17
N ASN A 361 -21.21 23.93 -1.08
CA ASN A 361 -21.95 25.02 -1.70
C ASN A 361 -22.53 24.63 -3.08
N PRO A 362 -23.67 23.91 -3.12
CA PRO A 362 -24.31 23.52 -4.37
C PRO A 362 -24.68 24.71 -5.26
N SER A 363 -25.06 25.85 -4.67
CA SER A 363 -25.42 27.06 -5.43
C SER A 363 -24.23 27.64 -6.21
N CYS A 364 -23.04 27.66 -5.60
CA CYS A 364 -21.81 28.05 -6.28
C CYS A 364 -21.48 27.10 -7.44
N LEU A 365 -21.60 25.78 -7.22
CA LEU A 365 -21.31 24.79 -8.26
C LEU A 365 -22.28 24.94 -9.45
N MET A 366 -23.58 25.09 -9.18
CA MET A 366 -24.58 25.31 -10.22
C MET A 366 -24.30 26.58 -11.02
N GLN A 367 -24.01 27.69 -10.33
CA GLN A 367 -23.66 28.95 -10.99
C GLN A 367 -22.41 28.81 -11.87
N ASN A 368 -21.37 28.12 -11.39
CA ASN A 368 -20.14 27.93 -12.15
C ASN A 368 -20.33 26.99 -13.35
N VAL A 369 -21.28 26.04 -13.29
CA VAL A 369 -21.70 25.23 -14.44
C VAL A 369 -22.44 26.09 -15.46
N ASP A 370 -23.37 26.95 -15.05
CA ASP A 370 -24.09 27.85 -15.95
C ASP A 370 -23.15 28.83 -16.67
N LEU A 371 -22.11 29.30 -15.96
CA LEU A 371 -21.03 30.12 -16.50
C LEU A 371 -20.00 29.33 -17.35
N LYS A 372 -20.16 28.01 -17.49
CA LYS A 372 -19.26 27.10 -18.22
C LYS A 372 -17.82 27.12 -17.71
N LEU A 373 -17.63 27.39 -16.42
CA LEU A 373 -16.32 27.33 -15.76
C LEU A 373 -15.93 25.89 -15.38
N ILE A 374 -16.94 25.04 -15.15
CA ILE A 374 -16.81 23.61 -14.89
C ILE A 374 -17.94 22.85 -15.58
N ASN A 375 -17.76 21.55 -15.80
CA ASN A 375 -18.81 20.66 -16.32
C ASN A 375 -19.49 19.92 -15.17
N SER A 376 -20.82 19.75 -15.23
CA SER A 376 -21.54 18.82 -14.36
C SER A 376 -21.36 17.39 -14.84
N CYS A 377 -21.22 16.44 -13.91
CA CYS A 377 -21.30 15.02 -14.27
C CYS A 377 -22.75 14.63 -14.55
N ASP A 378 -22.94 13.70 -15.48
CA ASP A 378 -24.22 12.99 -15.61
C ASP A 378 -24.55 12.27 -14.28
N ALA A 379 -25.83 11.91 -14.09
CA ALA A 379 -26.25 11.15 -12.92
C ALA A 379 -25.42 9.85 -12.83
N VAL A 380 -24.49 9.80 -11.88
CA VAL A 380 -23.64 8.64 -11.64
C VAL A 380 -24.47 7.61 -10.91
N ASP A 381 -24.50 6.39 -11.43
CA ASP A 381 -25.05 5.24 -10.74
C ASP A 381 -24.08 4.81 -9.63
N ASP A 382 -24.24 5.38 -8.44
CA ASP A 382 -23.43 5.08 -7.24
C ASP A 382 -23.53 3.59 -6.82
N SER A 383 -24.44 2.80 -7.41
CA SER A 383 -24.46 1.35 -7.20
C SER A 383 -23.31 0.62 -7.89
N LYS A 384 -22.66 1.26 -8.88
CA LYS A 384 -21.55 0.65 -9.63
C LYS A 384 -20.21 0.86 -8.92
N PRO A 385 -19.41 -0.19 -8.75
CA PRO A 385 -18.04 -0.08 -8.25
C PRO A 385 -17.17 0.84 -9.13
N SER A 386 -16.37 1.69 -8.50
CA SER A 386 -15.32 2.45 -9.18
C SER A 386 -14.13 1.51 -9.44
N TRP A 387 -14.24 0.66 -10.47
CA TRP A 387 -13.19 -0.29 -10.86
C TRP A 387 -12.90 -0.15 -12.35
N LYS A 388 -11.67 0.28 -12.67
CA LYS A 388 -11.22 0.62 -14.03
C LYS A 388 -12.08 1.66 -14.76
N THR A 389 -12.88 2.43 -14.03
CA THR A 389 -13.69 3.52 -14.56
C THR A 389 -12.78 4.65 -15.04
N PRO A 390 -12.94 5.16 -16.28
CA PRO A 390 -12.22 6.34 -16.73
C PRO A 390 -12.48 7.57 -15.85
N LEU A 391 -11.50 8.45 -15.75
CA LEU A 391 -11.68 9.73 -15.06
C LEU A 391 -12.75 10.58 -15.76
N GLY A 392 -13.63 11.18 -14.96
CA GLY A 392 -14.60 12.17 -15.44
C GLY A 392 -14.00 13.57 -15.41
N ASN A 393 -14.06 14.31 -16.52
CA ASN A 393 -13.71 15.73 -16.54
C ASN A 393 -14.90 16.62 -16.14
N CYS A 394 -15.51 16.30 -15.00
CA CYS A 394 -16.74 16.92 -14.49
C CYS A 394 -16.77 16.93 -12.96
N VAL A 395 -17.71 17.68 -12.38
CA VAL A 395 -17.96 17.74 -10.94
C VAL A 395 -19.39 17.27 -10.67
N GLN A 396 -19.56 16.38 -9.70
CA GLN A 396 -20.88 15.92 -9.27
C GLN A 396 -21.55 17.01 -8.41
N ILE A 397 -22.73 17.45 -8.83
CA ILE A 397 -23.57 18.37 -8.05
C ILE A 397 -24.48 17.53 -7.19
N SER A 398 -24.21 17.47 -5.88
CA SER A 398 -25.13 16.79 -4.96
C SER A 398 -26.39 17.63 -4.78
N THR A 399 -27.54 17.06 -5.12
CA THR A 399 -28.87 17.62 -4.78
C THR A 399 -29.33 17.18 -3.39
N GLN A 400 -28.63 16.22 -2.77
CA GLN A 400 -28.94 15.70 -1.44
C GLN A 400 -27.97 16.31 -0.43
N THR A 401 -28.50 17.13 0.47
CA THR A 401 -27.82 17.74 1.64
C THR A 401 -27.56 16.74 2.77
N ASN A 402 -27.46 15.44 2.46
CA ASN A 402 -27.15 14.41 3.46
C ASN A 402 -25.65 14.16 3.49
N SER A 403 -24.85 15.20 3.73
CA SER A 403 -23.53 15.00 4.31
C SER A 403 -23.76 14.48 5.73
N GLN A 404 -23.84 13.15 5.88
CA GLN A 404 -23.87 12.54 7.20
C GLN A 404 -22.63 13.04 7.94
N ASN A 405 -22.84 13.85 8.97
CA ASN A 405 -21.78 14.22 9.90
C ASN A 405 -21.38 12.96 10.65
N LEU A 406 -20.25 12.38 10.25
CA LEU A 406 -19.79 11.13 10.83
C LEU A 406 -19.11 11.39 12.18
N PRO A 407 -19.43 10.61 13.22
CA PRO A 407 -18.81 10.77 14.52
C PRO A 407 -17.31 10.40 14.47
N PRO A 408 -16.53 10.81 15.47
CA PRO A 408 -15.15 10.35 15.61
C PRO A 408 -15.07 8.84 15.82
N ARG A 409 -13.86 8.29 15.70
CA ARG A 409 -13.57 6.91 16.13
C ARG A 409 -13.47 6.89 17.66
N PRO A 410 -14.02 5.88 18.36
CA PRO A 410 -14.49 4.59 17.83
C PRO A 410 -15.98 4.52 17.45
N GLU A 411 -16.80 5.52 17.81
CA GLU A 411 -18.26 5.52 17.57
C GLU A 411 -18.61 5.29 16.10
N ARG A 412 -17.78 5.82 15.20
CA ARG A 412 -17.89 5.66 13.75
C ARG A 412 -18.02 4.20 13.29
N LEU A 413 -17.41 3.24 13.99
CA LEU A 413 -17.40 1.82 13.59
C LEU A 413 -18.80 1.17 13.58
N SER A 414 -19.77 1.78 14.25
CA SER A 414 -21.15 1.30 14.35
C SER A 414 -22.12 2.05 13.43
N VAL A 415 -21.63 3.01 12.62
CA VAL A 415 -22.48 3.80 11.73
C VAL A 415 -23.03 2.93 10.60
N TYR A 416 -24.35 2.96 10.46
CA TYR A 416 -25.06 2.37 9.35
C TYR A 416 -25.26 3.43 8.24
N SER A 417 -24.74 3.16 7.05
CA SER A 417 -24.84 4.07 5.90
C SER A 417 -26.18 3.90 5.18
N GLU A 418 -26.84 5.01 4.82
CA GLU A 418 -28.05 4.99 3.98
C GLU A 418 -27.80 4.37 2.60
N SER A 419 -26.55 4.35 2.12
CA SER A 419 -26.20 3.68 0.87
C SER A 419 -26.49 2.18 0.88
N LEU A 420 -26.44 1.54 2.06
CA LEU A 420 -26.72 0.11 2.23
C LEU A 420 -28.19 -0.25 1.98
N SER A 421 -29.13 0.59 2.41
CA SER A 421 -30.55 0.32 2.21
C SER A 421 -30.93 0.35 0.73
N ARG A 422 -30.30 1.24 -0.05
CA ARG A 422 -30.49 1.36 -1.50
C ARG A 422 -30.06 0.12 -2.27
N ILE A 423 -29.10 -0.64 -1.75
CA ILE A 423 -28.65 -1.92 -2.30
C ILE A 423 -29.27 -3.14 -1.59
N GLY A 424 -30.30 -2.91 -0.76
CA GLY A 424 -31.08 -3.94 -0.10
C GLY A 424 -30.36 -4.67 1.04
N ILE A 425 -29.46 -3.99 1.76
CA ILE A 425 -28.87 -4.48 3.01
C ILE A 425 -29.53 -3.72 4.15
N SER A 426 -30.14 -4.43 5.11
CA SER A 426 -30.85 -3.78 6.22
C SER A 426 -29.92 -3.45 7.40
N GLN A 427 -30.39 -2.60 8.31
CA GLN A 427 -29.65 -2.28 9.54
C GLN A 427 -29.49 -3.50 10.45
N GLU A 428 -30.49 -4.40 10.47
CA GLU A 428 -30.42 -5.68 11.18
C GLU A 428 -29.35 -6.59 10.57
N GLU A 429 -29.31 -6.71 9.24
CA GLU A 429 -28.28 -7.48 8.54
C GLU A 429 -26.87 -6.95 8.85
N PHE A 430 -26.67 -5.64 8.72
CA PHE A 430 -25.42 -4.95 9.07
C PHE A 430 -24.97 -5.20 10.52
N THR A 431 -25.91 -5.10 11.47
CA THR A 431 -25.64 -5.32 12.89
C THR A 431 -25.30 -6.79 13.16
N SER A 432 -26.04 -7.71 12.54
CA SER A 432 -25.81 -9.15 12.67
C SER A 432 -24.45 -9.57 12.11
N ASP A 433 -24.00 -8.97 11.01
CA ASP A 433 -22.67 -9.18 10.43
C ASP A 433 -21.56 -8.77 11.41
N THR A 434 -21.69 -7.59 12.02
CA THR A 434 -20.72 -7.10 13.00
C THR A 434 -20.64 -8.02 14.22
N ILE A 435 -21.78 -8.44 14.78
CA ILE A 435 -21.83 -9.36 15.93
C ILE A 435 -21.24 -10.73 15.56
N PHE A 436 -21.54 -11.22 14.36
CA PHE A 436 -21.01 -12.47 13.85
C PHE A 436 -19.48 -12.45 13.81
N TRP A 437 -18.88 -11.42 13.19
CA TRP A 437 -17.43 -11.33 13.07
C TRP A 437 -16.72 -11.13 14.41
N GLN A 438 -17.30 -10.35 15.33
CA GLN A 438 -16.78 -10.24 16.70
C GLN A 438 -16.69 -11.60 17.41
N LYS A 439 -17.63 -12.51 17.14
CA LYS A 439 -17.58 -13.88 17.65
C LYS A 439 -16.53 -14.72 16.93
N GLN A 440 -16.49 -14.66 15.59
CA GLN A 440 -15.56 -15.49 14.80
C GLN A 440 -14.09 -15.13 15.05
N ILE A 441 -13.75 -13.84 15.17
CA ILE A 441 -12.39 -13.41 15.48
C ILE A 441 -11.88 -14.06 16.77
N ARG A 442 -12.70 -14.13 17.83
CA ARG A 442 -12.30 -14.79 19.09
C ARG A 442 -11.98 -16.28 18.87
N ASN A 443 -12.74 -16.97 18.01
CA ASN A 443 -12.46 -18.35 17.65
C ASN A 443 -11.17 -18.45 16.84
N TYR A 444 -10.99 -17.62 15.81
CA TYR A 444 -9.81 -17.62 14.95
C TYR A 444 -8.53 -17.39 15.73
N LEU A 445 -8.49 -16.39 16.61
CA LEU A 445 -7.32 -16.10 17.45
C LEU A 445 -6.98 -17.28 18.38
N LYS A 446 -7.99 -17.97 18.91
CA LYS A 446 -7.78 -19.17 19.73
C LYS A 446 -7.21 -20.33 18.91
N LEU A 447 -7.72 -20.55 17.70
CA LEU A 447 -7.29 -21.63 16.82
C LEU A 447 -5.88 -21.41 16.27
N MET A 448 -5.54 -20.17 15.90
CA MET A 448 -4.20 -19.83 15.40
C MET A 448 -3.12 -19.85 16.49
N ASN A 449 -3.50 -19.76 17.77
CA ASN A 449 -2.59 -19.75 18.92
C ASN A 449 -1.38 -18.81 18.73
N VAL A 450 -1.67 -17.57 18.34
CA VAL A 450 -0.67 -16.59 17.88
C VAL A 450 -0.55 -15.40 18.85
N SER A 451 0.66 -14.86 19.00
CA SER A 451 0.86 -13.58 19.69
C SER A 451 0.27 -12.43 18.86
N MET A 452 -0.41 -11.47 19.51
CA MET A 452 -0.95 -10.28 18.81
C MET A 452 0.15 -9.41 18.15
N THR A 453 1.43 -9.61 18.48
CA THR A 453 2.54 -8.88 17.87
C THR A 453 3.06 -9.52 16.57
N GLU A 454 2.61 -10.72 16.24
CA GLU A 454 2.98 -11.44 15.01
C GLU A 454 2.12 -11.07 13.80
N ILE A 455 0.96 -10.43 14.03
CA ILE A 455 0.05 -9.98 12.97
C ILE A 455 0.00 -8.46 12.99
N ARG A 456 0.13 -7.83 11.82
CA ARG A 456 -0.01 -6.38 11.66
C ARG A 456 -0.78 -6.03 10.39
N ASN A 457 -0.36 -6.58 9.26
CA ASN A 457 -0.95 -6.32 7.95
C ASN A 457 -2.01 -7.38 7.66
N VAL A 458 -3.27 -6.99 7.66
CA VAL A 458 -4.39 -7.91 7.42
C VAL A 458 -5.10 -7.50 6.13
N MET A 459 -5.52 -8.49 5.35
CA MET A 459 -6.43 -8.27 4.23
C MET A 459 -7.69 -9.10 4.40
N ASP A 460 -8.83 -8.44 4.35
CA ASP A 460 -10.12 -9.09 4.19
C ASP A 460 -10.49 -9.07 2.71
N MET A 461 -10.37 -10.21 2.04
CA MET A 461 -10.46 -10.33 0.59
C MET A 461 -11.91 -10.22 0.08
N ASN A 462 -12.89 -10.41 0.96
CA ASN A 462 -14.31 -10.20 0.68
C ASN A 462 -14.99 -9.57 1.91
N ALA A 463 -14.81 -8.26 2.05
CA ALA A 463 -15.10 -7.55 3.30
C ALA A 463 -16.59 -7.31 3.57
N PHE A 464 -17.46 -7.46 2.57
CA PHE A 464 -18.87 -7.10 2.68
C PHE A 464 -19.03 -5.70 3.30
N CYS A 465 -19.59 -5.58 4.52
CA CYS A 465 -19.76 -4.30 5.21
C CYS A 465 -18.60 -3.92 6.17
N GLY A 466 -17.49 -4.66 6.17
CA GLY A 466 -16.31 -4.41 7.01
C GLY A 466 -16.43 -4.93 8.45
N GLY A 467 -17.39 -5.81 8.76
CA GLY A 467 -17.58 -6.33 10.12
C GLY A 467 -16.37 -7.08 10.68
N PHE A 468 -15.61 -7.77 9.82
CA PHE A 468 -14.34 -8.41 10.19
C PHE A 468 -13.31 -7.40 10.68
N ALA A 469 -13.12 -6.29 9.95
CA ALA A 469 -12.19 -5.23 10.36
C ALA A 469 -12.63 -4.54 11.65
N VAL A 470 -13.94 -4.31 11.84
CA VAL A 470 -14.46 -3.77 13.10
C VAL A 470 -14.17 -4.69 14.28
N ALA A 471 -14.29 -6.01 14.09
CA ALA A 471 -13.97 -6.99 15.12
C ALA A 471 -12.46 -7.00 15.50
N LEU A 472 -11.59 -6.52 14.61
CA LEU A 472 -10.14 -6.42 14.84
C LEU A 472 -9.71 -5.03 15.34
N ASN A 473 -10.61 -4.06 15.45
CA ASN A 473 -10.25 -2.65 15.68
C ASN A 473 -9.54 -2.38 17.01
N SER A 474 -9.75 -3.21 18.03
CA SER A 474 -9.07 -3.10 19.32
C SER A 474 -7.65 -3.70 19.32
N LEU A 475 -7.24 -4.33 18.22
CA LEU A 475 -5.93 -4.93 18.04
C LEU A 475 -5.04 -4.00 17.20
N PRO A 476 -3.70 -4.12 17.29
CA PRO A 476 -2.78 -3.25 16.55
C PRO A 476 -2.71 -3.62 15.06
N PHE A 477 -3.81 -4.06 14.45
CA PHE A 477 -3.89 -4.49 13.06
C PHE A 477 -4.39 -3.34 12.20
N TRP A 478 -3.93 -3.27 10.96
CA TRP A 478 -4.63 -2.51 9.94
C TRP A 478 -5.18 -3.49 8.92
N VAL A 479 -6.38 -3.21 8.43
CA VAL A 479 -7.11 -4.11 7.54
C VAL A 479 -7.32 -3.41 6.21
N MET A 480 -6.81 -4.01 5.14
CA MET A 480 -7.25 -3.70 3.78
C MET A 480 -8.55 -4.43 3.52
N ASN A 481 -9.68 -3.72 3.50
CA ASN A 481 -10.99 -4.29 3.20
C ASN A 481 -11.22 -4.29 1.67
N ILE A 482 -11.30 -5.47 1.06
CA ILE A 482 -11.55 -5.59 -0.37
C ILE A 482 -13.02 -5.91 -0.60
N VAL A 483 -13.67 -5.11 -1.46
CA VAL A 483 -15.00 -5.42 -2.00
C VAL A 483 -14.82 -5.90 -3.44
N PRO A 484 -15.08 -7.18 -3.74
CA PRO A 484 -15.00 -7.69 -5.11
C PRO A 484 -15.91 -6.88 -6.05
N MET A 485 -15.44 -6.54 -7.25
CA MET A 485 -16.22 -5.68 -8.18
C MET A 485 -17.54 -6.30 -8.67
N SER A 486 -17.67 -7.62 -8.55
CA SER A 486 -18.87 -8.42 -8.88
C SER A 486 -19.89 -8.45 -7.74
N MET A 487 -19.53 -7.92 -6.57
CA MET A 487 -20.40 -7.87 -5.39
C MET A 487 -21.12 -6.52 -5.33
N LYS A 488 -22.15 -6.45 -4.47
CA LYS A 488 -22.83 -5.18 -4.17
C LYS A 488 -21.81 -4.14 -3.67
N ASN A 489 -21.99 -2.88 -4.08
CA ASN A 489 -21.13 -1.78 -3.64
C ASN A 489 -21.37 -1.44 -2.15
N THR A 490 -20.69 -2.14 -1.27
CA THR A 490 -20.69 -1.90 0.19
C THR A 490 -19.51 -1.05 0.65
N LEU A 491 -18.60 -0.67 -0.25
CA LEU A 491 -17.35 -0.01 0.11
C LEU A 491 -17.59 1.41 0.65
N SER A 492 -18.62 2.12 0.18
CA SER A 492 -19.05 3.41 0.76
C SER A 492 -19.33 3.28 2.26
N ALA A 493 -20.06 2.23 2.66
CA ALA A 493 -20.38 1.96 4.04
C ALA A 493 -19.15 1.60 4.89
N ILE A 494 -18.16 0.91 4.32
CA ILE A 494 -16.87 0.65 4.98
C ILE A 494 -16.17 1.98 5.32
N TYR A 495 -16.14 2.92 4.38
CA TYR A 495 -15.57 4.26 4.60
C TYR A 495 -16.39 5.12 5.57
N ASP A 496 -17.72 4.99 5.58
CA ASP A 496 -18.57 5.67 6.56
C ASP A 496 -18.29 5.18 7.99
N ARG A 497 -17.94 3.89 8.14
CA ARG A 497 -17.45 3.30 9.40
C ARG A 497 -16.05 3.75 9.81
N GLY A 498 -15.37 4.53 8.99
CA GLY A 498 -14.01 5.00 9.24
C GLY A 498 -12.94 3.94 8.96
N LEU A 499 -13.22 2.96 8.09
CA LEU A 499 -12.30 1.89 7.70
C LEU A 499 -11.76 2.13 6.28
N LEU A 500 -10.61 1.53 5.98
CA LEU A 500 -9.98 1.63 4.66
C LEU A 500 -10.26 0.40 3.80
N GLY A 501 -10.39 0.60 2.50
CA GLY A 501 -10.59 -0.50 1.58
C GLY A 501 -10.43 -0.10 0.11
N ALA A 502 -10.63 -1.06 -0.79
CA ALA A 502 -10.59 -0.83 -2.22
C ALA A 502 -11.50 -1.81 -2.96
N PHE A 503 -11.99 -1.40 -4.13
CA PHE A 503 -12.53 -2.37 -5.09
C PHE A 503 -11.41 -3.17 -5.73
N HIS A 504 -11.68 -4.43 -6.02
CA HIS A 504 -10.76 -5.28 -6.76
C HIS A 504 -11.50 -6.38 -7.53
N ASP A 505 -10.90 -6.81 -8.64
CA ASP A 505 -11.26 -8.03 -9.33
C ASP A 505 -10.18 -9.08 -9.04
N TRP A 506 -10.54 -10.12 -8.29
CA TRP A 506 -9.62 -11.20 -7.93
C TRP A 506 -9.24 -12.12 -9.10
N CYS A 507 -9.87 -11.98 -10.27
CA CYS A 507 -9.35 -12.56 -11.50
C CYS A 507 -8.14 -11.82 -12.06
N GLU A 508 -7.73 -10.72 -11.43
CA GLU A 508 -6.47 -10.03 -11.68
C GLU A 508 -5.59 -9.98 -10.44
N PRO A 509 -4.26 -9.97 -10.61
CA PRO A 509 -3.37 -9.73 -9.47
C PRO A 509 -3.61 -8.35 -8.82
N ILE A 510 -3.53 -8.31 -7.49
CA ILE A 510 -3.69 -7.09 -6.71
C ILE A 510 -2.42 -6.24 -6.77
N SER A 511 -2.59 -4.91 -6.71
CA SER A 511 -1.49 -3.94 -6.74
C SER A 511 -0.72 -3.87 -5.41
N ALA A 512 -0.13 -4.98 -4.99
CA ALA A 512 0.69 -5.12 -3.79
C ALA A 512 2.01 -5.86 -4.08
N TYR A 513 3.03 -5.57 -3.28
CA TYR A 513 4.30 -6.32 -3.31
C TYR A 513 4.08 -7.76 -2.80
N PRO A 514 4.89 -8.73 -3.25
CA PRO A 514 4.89 -10.05 -2.64
C PRO A 514 5.21 -9.98 -1.15
N ARG A 515 4.67 -10.89 -0.34
CA ARG A 515 4.94 -11.02 1.11
C ARG A 515 4.65 -9.73 1.89
N SER A 516 3.49 -9.12 1.65
CA SER A 516 3.08 -7.87 2.29
C SER A 516 2.11 -8.06 3.46
N TYR A 517 1.42 -9.20 3.55
CA TYR A 517 0.36 -9.43 4.55
C TYR A 517 0.71 -10.56 5.50
N ASP A 518 0.35 -10.39 6.78
CA ASP A 518 0.53 -11.39 7.84
C ASP A 518 -0.70 -12.29 7.98
N LEU A 519 -1.87 -11.79 7.59
CA LEU A 519 -3.12 -12.55 7.57
C LEU A 519 -3.97 -12.22 6.34
N LEU A 520 -4.39 -13.26 5.62
CA LEU A 520 -5.42 -13.17 4.58
C LEU A 520 -6.69 -13.85 5.07
N HIS A 521 -7.82 -13.17 4.95
CA HIS A 521 -9.14 -13.71 5.24
C HIS A 521 -9.98 -13.73 3.97
N ALA A 522 -10.54 -14.89 3.64
CA ALA A 522 -11.44 -15.10 2.51
C ALA A 522 -12.73 -15.74 3.01
N ASN A 523 -13.85 -15.05 2.80
CA ASN A 523 -15.18 -15.52 3.16
C ASN A 523 -16.05 -15.65 1.91
N HIS A 524 -16.38 -16.89 1.53
CA HIS A 524 -17.08 -17.26 0.30
C HIS A 524 -16.51 -16.57 -0.95
N LEU A 525 -15.19 -16.40 -0.99
CA LEU A 525 -14.52 -15.76 -2.12
C LEU A 525 -14.43 -16.72 -3.30
N PHE A 526 -14.03 -17.98 -3.05
CA PHE A 526 -13.76 -18.93 -4.11
C PHE A 526 -15.06 -19.41 -4.76
N SER A 527 -16.12 -19.67 -3.99
CA SER A 527 -17.43 -20.01 -4.56
C SER A 527 -18.02 -18.87 -5.38
N HIS A 528 -17.85 -17.62 -4.91
CA HIS A 528 -18.29 -16.43 -5.65
C HIS A 528 -17.66 -16.37 -7.06
N TYR A 529 -16.34 -16.53 -7.16
CA TYR A 529 -15.65 -16.52 -8.45
C TYR A 529 -15.85 -17.81 -9.27
N GLY A 530 -16.01 -18.96 -8.60
CA GLY A 530 -16.24 -20.25 -9.26
C GLY A 530 -17.62 -20.41 -9.90
N ASN A 531 -18.66 -19.80 -9.32
CA ASN A 531 -20.04 -19.95 -9.79
C ASN A 531 -20.41 -18.96 -10.90
N ASN A 532 -19.70 -17.84 -11.03
CA ASN A 532 -20.04 -16.76 -11.98
C ASN A 532 -19.51 -16.97 -13.40
N GLY A 533 -18.93 -18.14 -13.71
CA GLY A 533 -18.36 -18.43 -15.03
C GLY A 533 -17.14 -17.58 -15.38
N GLU A 534 -16.48 -16.98 -14.38
CA GLU A 534 -15.34 -16.10 -14.57
C GLU A 534 -14.06 -16.87 -14.93
N VAL A 535 -13.09 -16.17 -15.53
CA VAL A 535 -11.91 -16.75 -16.22
C VAL A 535 -10.84 -17.28 -15.24
N CYS A 536 -10.86 -16.86 -13.98
CA CYS A 536 -9.85 -17.25 -13.00
C CYS A 536 -10.24 -18.51 -12.21
N SER A 537 -9.28 -19.42 -12.04
CA SER A 537 -9.51 -20.65 -11.31
C SER A 537 -9.20 -20.52 -9.81
N LEU A 538 -9.59 -21.53 -9.04
CA LEU A 538 -9.19 -21.69 -7.65
C LEU A 538 -7.67 -21.66 -7.47
N GLU A 539 -6.90 -22.30 -8.36
CA GLU A 539 -5.44 -22.27 -8.35
C GLU A 539 -4.86 -20.88 -8.63
N ASP A 540 -5.49 -20.09 -9.52
CA ASP A 540 -5.07 -18.70 -9.78
C ASP A 540 -5.23 -17.85 -8.50
N LEU A 541 -6.35 -17.99 -7.79
CA LEU A 541 -6.60 -17.30 -6.51
C LEU A 541 -5.62 -17.76 -5.42
N MET A 542 -5.41 -19.07 -5.27
CA MET A 542 -4.42 -19.60 -4.31
C MET A 542 -3.01 -19.07 -4.59
N LEU A 543 -2.63 -18.96 -5.87
CA LEU A 543 -1.32 -18.43 -6.25
C LEU A 543 -1.19 -16.94 -5.91
N GLU A 544 -2.24 -16.15 -6.12
CA GLU A 544 -2.24 -14.75 -5.75
C GLU A 544 -2.17 -14.55 -4.22
N MET A 545 -2.92 -15.36 -3.47
CA MET A 545 -2.82 -15.40 -2.00
C MET A 545 -1.40 -15.77 -1.56
N ASP A 546 -0.78 -16.76 -2.18
CA ASP A 546 0.60 -17.16 -1.87
C ASP A 546 1.58 -16.01 -2.12
N ARG A 547 1.42 -15.30 -3.23
CA ARG A 547 2.31 -14.20 -3.60
C ARG A 547 2.31 -13.11 -2.52
N ILE A 548 1.14 -12.71 -2.02
CA ILE A 548 1.02 -11.56 -1.11
C ILE A 548 1.16 -11.91 0.38
N ILE A 549 0.91 -13.16 0.80
CA ILE A 549 1.11 -13.59 2.18
C ILE A 549 2.60 -13.77 2.51
N ARG A 550 3.01 -13.33 3.70
CA ARG A 550 4.36 -13.50 4.22
C ARG A 550 4.66 -14.97 4.56
N PRO A 551 5.94 -15.38 4.54
CA PRO A 551 6.35 -16.62 5.20
C PRO A 551 5.85 -16.64 6.64
N GLN A 552 5.31 -17.78 7.09
CA GLN A 552 4.63 -17.99 8.37
C GLN A 552 3.32 -17.20 8.58
N GLY A 553 2.85 -16.45 7.58
CA GLY A 553 1.57 -15.76 7.62
C GLY A 553 0.37 -16.72 7.60
N PHE A 554 -0.75 -16.23 8.10
CA PHE A 554 -1.99 -16.99 8.29
C PHE A 554 -2.96 -16.78 7.14
N ILE A 555 -3.68 -17.84 6.78
CA ILE A 555 -4.70 -17.84 5.75
C ILE A 555 -5.96 -18.42 6.37
N ILE A 556 -7.06 -17.67 6.34
CA ILE A 556 -8.35 -18.14 6.85
C ILE A 556 -9.33 -18.18 5.69
N ILE A 557 -9.87 -19.35 5.39
CA ILE A 557 -10.80 -19.56 4.29
C ILE A 557 -12.06 -20.19 4.86
N ARG A 558 -13.17 -19.46 4.77
CA ARG A 558 -14.53 -19.95 5.04
C ARG A 558 -15.25 -20.00 3.70
N ASP A 559 -15.57 -21.21 3.22
CA ASP A 559 -16.15 -21.41 1.90
C ASP A 559 -16.90 -22.75 1.85
N GLU A 560 -17.48 -23.10 0.69
CA GLU A 560 -18.16 -24.37 0.49
C GLU A 560 -17.25 -25.58 0.79
N GLU A 561 -17.85 -26.69 1.24
CA GLU A 561 -17.11 -27.90 1.62
C GLU A 561 -16.29 -28.48 0.46
N SER A 562 -16.84 -28.47 -0.75
CA SER A 562 -16.16 -28.91 -1.98
C SER A 562 -14.90 -28.10 -2.26
N ILE A 563 -14.97 -26.78 -2.05
CA ILE A 563 -13.86 -25.84 -2.24
C ILE A 563 -12.80 -26.05 -1.16
N THR A 564 -13.19 -26.03 0.13
CA THR A 564 -12.25 -26.17 1.24
C THR A 564 -11.54 -27.53 1.21
N SER A 565 -12.23 -28.61 0.81
CA SER A 565 -11.63 -29.93 0.59
C SER A 565 -10.59 -29.90 -0.54
N ARG A 566 -10.92 -29.29 -1.70
CA ARG A 566 -9.97 -29.14 -2.80
C ARG A 566 -8.76 -28.29 -2.42
N ILE A 567 -8.95 -27.20 -1.68
CA ILE A 567 -7.86 -26.36 -1.18
C ILE A 567 -6.97 -27.15 -0.23
N ARG A 568 -7.54 -27.96 0.68
CA ARG A 568 -6.76 -28.82 1.57
C ARG A 568 -5.84 -29.75 0.78
N ASP A 569 -6.33 -30.34 -0.30
CA ASP A 569 -5.55 -31.28 -1.12
C ASP A 569 -4.45 -30.59 -1.94
N LEU A 570 -4.68 -29.32 -2.34
CA LEU A 570 -3.71 -28.52 -3.09
C LEU A 570 -2.69 -27.78 -2.21
N ALA A 571 -3.07 -27.38 -1.00
CA ALA A 571 -2.27 -26.53 -0.11
C ALA A 571 -0.82 -27.02 0.12
N PRO A 572 -0.57 -28.32 0.32
CA PRO A 572 0.80 -28.84 0.41
C PRO A 572 1.66 -28.57 -0.83
N LYS A 573 1.06 -28.54 -2.03
CA LYS A 573 1.76 -28.19 -3.29
C LYS A 573 2.17 -26.72 -3.34
N PHE A 574 1.48 -25.85 -2.61
CA PHE A 574 1.80 -24.44 -2.41
C PHE A 574 2.70 -24.19 -1.19
N LEU A 575 3.17 -25.25 -0.52
CA LEU A 575 3.97 -25.16 0.71
C LEU A 575 3.19 -24.51 1.87
N TRP A 576 1.91 -24.82 1.99
CA TRP A 576 1.06 -24.40 3.10
C TRP A 576 0.77 -25.59 4.01
N ASP A 577 0.83 -25.38 5.33
CA ASP A 577 0.23 -26.29 6.31
C ASP A 577 -1.21 -25.84 6.57
N VAL A 578 -2.15 -26.77 6.61
CA VAL A 578 -3.59 -26.45 6.73
C VAL A 578 -4.29 -27.36 7.71
N GLU A 579 -5.25 -26.79 8.42
CA GLU A 579 -6.15 -27.49 9.33
C GLU A 579 -7.60 -27.11 9.00
N LEU A 580 -8.49 -28.11 9.04
CA LEU A 580 -9.93 -27.89 8.91
C LEU A 580 -10.58 -27.85 10.29
N HIS A 581 -11.37 -26.81 10.52
CA HIS A 581 -12.10 -26.58 11.76
C HIS A 581 -13.58 -26.42 11.45
N SER A 582 -14.45 -26.81 12.39
CA SER A 582 -15.89 -26.66 12.23
C SER A 582 -16.39 -25.49 13.07
N LEU A 583 -16.91 -24.45 12.43
CA LEU A 583 -17.41 -23.22 13.09
C LEU A 583 -18.79 -22.85 12.58
N LYS A 584 -19.61 -22.23 13.44
CA LYS A 584 -20.95 -21.80 13.05
C LYS A 584 -20.91 -20.64 12.04
N ASN A 585 -21.71 -20.75 10.99
CA ASN A 585 -21.99 -19.69 10.02
C ASN A 585 -23.07 -18.71 10.55
N LYS A 586 -23.51 -17.75 9.72
CA LYS A 586 -24.52 -16.75 10.10
C LYS A 586 -25.88 -17.37 10.43
N GLU A 587 -26.27 -18.45 9.74
CA GLU A 587 -27.49 -19.22 9.99
C GLU A 587 -27.36 -20.20 11.18
N LYS A 588 -26.26 -20.12 11.95
CA LYS A 588 -25.93 -20.99 13.09
C LYS A 588 -25.73 -22.47 12.72
N LYS A 589 -25.60 -22.78 11.44
CA LYS A 589 -25.22 -24.11 10.93
C LYS A 589 -23.71 -24.28 11.01
N MET A 590 -23.26 -25.52 11.19
CA MET A 590 -21.82 -25.82 11.18
C MET A 590 -21.30 -25.72 9.75
N GLU A 591 -20.16 -25.06 9.59
CA GLU A 591 -19.47 -24.87 8.32
C GLU A 591 -17.98 -25.11 8.53
N THR A 592 -17.32 -25.61 7.48
CA THR A 592 -15.88 -25.85 7.46
C THR A 592 -15.12 -24.54 7.28
N VAL A 593 -14.15 -24.30 8.15
CA VAL A 593 -13.19 -23.21 8.06
C VAL A 593 -11.80 -23.81 7.96
N LEU A 594 -11.09 -23.49 6.89
CA LEU A 594 -9.70 -23.85 6.72
C LEU A 594 -8.82 -22.75 7.31
N ILE A 595 -7.91 -23.13 8.20
CA ILE A 595 -6.84 -22.28 8.70
C ILE A 595 -5.53 -22.82 8.17
N GLY A 596 -4.84 -22.00 7.38
CA GLY A 596 -3.57 -22.29 6.76
C GLY A 596 -2.44 -21.43 7.32
N ARG A 597 -1.22 -21.94 7.22
CA ARG A 597 0.02 -21.22 7.50
C ARG A 597 1.02 -21.49 6.39
N LYS A 598 1.55 -20.42 5.77
CA LYS A 598 2.58 -20.55 4.74
C LYS A 598 3.90 -20.97 5.36
N LYS A 599 4.56 -22.00 4.81
CA LYS A 599 5.91 -22.39 5.25
C LYS A 599 6.93 -21.32 4.95
N PHE A 600 7.97 -21.23 5.78
CA PHE A 600 9.15 -20.45 5.46
C PHE A 600 10.18 -21.32 4.76
N TRP A 601 10.46 -20.99 3.51
CA TRP A 601 11.39 -21.68 2.62
C TRP A 601 12.25 -20.66 1.85
N ALA A 602 13.39 -21.11 1.33
CA ALA A 602 14.29 -20.34 0.47
C ALA A 602 14.85 -21.26 -0.62
N ILE A 603 15.29 -20.67 -1.74
CA ILE A 603 16.08 -21.38 -2.74
C ILE A 603 17.49 -21.53 -2.16
N VAL A 604 17.97 -22.78 -2.04
CA VAL A 604 19.31 -23.13 -1.54
C VAL A 604 20.26 -23.36 -2.70
#